data_AF-A0A978T468-F1
#
_entry.id   AF-A0A978T468-F1
#
_cell.length_a   1.000
_cell.length_b   1.000
_cell.length_c   1.000
_cell.angle_alpha   90.00
_cell.angle_beta   90.00
_cell.angle_gamma   90.00
#
_symmetry.space_group_name_H-M   'P 1'
#
loop_
_entity.id
_entity.type
_entity.pdbx_description
1 polymer ?
#
loop_
_entity_poly.entity_id
_entity_poly.type
_entity_poly.pdbx_seq_one_letter_code
_entity_poly.pdbx_strand_id
1 'polypeptide(L)'
;MLPVVAVIGRPNVGKSALVNRLCGERESIVFDEPGITRDRTYRRAFWQDREFQVVDTGGLVFDDDTEFLPLIREQAFLALREASVAIFVVDGQMGLTPGDMEIADWLRHQPVPVVVAVNKCESERQGALQAAEFWNLGLGEPIPISAIHGNGTGELLDAVVKYLPPVDELPEVEETKVAIIGRPNVGKSSLLNALTGEKRAIVSPIPGTTRDAIDTLVERNGKVYRIIDTAGIRRKKNVEYGAEFFGINRAFKAIRRADVVLLVIDVLEGVTDQDQKLAGRIIDEGKACVIVVNKWDAVPNKDSYTIYQYDQAIATRLYFMDWAHRIFVSALTGKRVEKILDLVDAAAEGHKQRASTSVINDVIQEAVRWRTPPTNRQGKQGKIYYGTQVATQPPTIALFVNDPDRFDENYRRYLEGQFRENLGFHGTPIRLIWRGKSQREGEKMSKNRATKV
;
A
#
# COMPACT_ATOMS: atom_id res chain seq x y z
N MET A 1 -6.16 -10.16 10.28
CA MET A 1 -4.77 -10.65 10.00
C MET A 1 -4.92 -11.73 8.93
N LEU A 2 -4.06 -11.76 7.91
CA LEU A 2 -4.19 -12.76 6.84
C LEU A 2 -3.86 -14.16 7.37
N PRO A 3 -4.58 -15.22 6.94
CA PRO A 3 -4.20 -16.60 7.22
C PRO A 3 -2.77 -16.89 6.76
N VAL A 4 -2.05 -17.72 7.51
CA VAL A 4 -0.66 -18.09 7.19
C VAL A 4 -0.61 -19.53 6.67
N VAL A 5 0.16 -19.74 5.62
CA VAL A 5 0.46 -21.03 5.00
C VAL A 5 1.95 -21.30 5.16
N ALA A 6 2.30 -22.36 5.89
CA ALA A 6 3.70 -22.75 6.09
C ALA A 6 4.15 -23.73 5.00
N VAL A 7 5.31 -23.48 4.37
CA VAL A 7 5.91 -24.42 3.40
C VAL A 7 7.06 -25.16 4.07
N ILE A 8 6.88 -26.46 4.28
CA ILE A 8 7.77 -27.34 5.04
C ILE A 8 8.29 -28.46 4.14
N GLY A 9 9.50 -28.92 4.38
CA GLY A 9 10.09 -30.04 3.65
C GLY A 9 11.61 -30.06 3.78
N ARG A 10 12.23 -31.17 3.39
CA ARG A 10 13.70 -31.30 3.38
C ARG A 10 14.37 -30.24 2.49
N PRO A 11 15.67 -29.98 2.66
CA PRO A 11 16.44 -29.22 1.68
C PRO A 11 16.27 -29.79 0.25
N ASN A 12 16.38 -28.92 -0.76
CA ASN A 12 16.42 -29.29 -2.19
C ASN A 12 15.17 -29.94 -2.81
N VAL A 13 14.07 -30.07 -2.07
CA VAL A 13 12.75 -30.51 -2.60
C VAL A 13 12.03 -29.44 -3.45
N GLY A 14 12.57 -28.22 -3.50
CA GLY A 14 12.03 -27.12 -4.32
C GLY A 14 11.03 -26.18 -3.64
N LYS A 15 11.09 -26.06 -2.29
CA LYS A 15 10.25 -25.15 -1.49
C LYS A 15 10.26 -23.70 -2.00
N SER A 16 11.44 -23.12 -2.19
CA SER A 16 11.54 -21.71 -2.60
C SER A 16 11.02 -21.46 -4.01
N ALA A 17 11.17 -22.43 -4.92
CA ALA A 17 10.55 -22.37 -6.25
C ALA A 17 9.02 -22.39 -6.14
N LEU A 18 8.47 -23.23 -5.25
CA LEU A 18 7.03 -23.27 -4.99
C LEU A 18 6.55 -21.95 -4.40
N VAL A 19 7.20 -21.43 -3.35
CA VAL A 19 6.84 -20.15 -2.71
C VAL A 19 6.86 -19.00 -3.73
N ASN A 20 7.90 -18.91 -4.55
CA ASN A 20 7.99 -17.91 -5.63
C ASN A 20 6.79 -18.01 -6.57
N ARG A 21 6.40 -19.23 -6.96
CA ARG A 21 5.24 -19.45 -7.81
C ARG A 21 3.93 -19.06 -7.15
N LEU A 22 3.70 -19.47 -5.90
CA LEU A 22 2.45 -19.18 -5.18
C LEU A 22 2.26 -17.67 -4.94
N CYS A 23 3.34 -16.92 -4.79
CA CYS A 23 3.28 -15.48 -4.46
C CYS A 23 3.33 -14.55 -5.69
N GLY A 24 3.75 -15.06 -6.86
CA GLY A 24 3.89 -14.28 -8.09
C GLY A 24 5.02 -13.24 -8.08
N GLU A 25 5.41 -12.74 -9.27
CA GLU A 25 6.43 -11.69 -9.46
C GLU A 25 5.89 -10.27 -9.16
N ARG A 26 5.22 -10.07 -8.01
CA ARG A 26 5.09 -8.71 -7.47
C ARG A 26 6.30 -8.46 -6.61
N GLU A 27 7.35 -7.92 -7.22
CA GLU A 27 8.49 -7.32 -6.52
C GLU A 27 7.98 -6.28 -5.50
N SER A 28 7.75 -6.72 -4.26
CA SER A 28 7.97 -5.85 -3.13
C SER A 28 9.48 -5.74 -2.99
N ILE A 29 10.01 -4.58 -3.39
CA ILE A 29 11.39 -4.16 -3.16
C ILE A 29 11.77 -4.53 -1.72
N VAL A 30 12.63 -5.55 -1.58
CA VAL A 30 13.26 -5.90 -0.32
C VAL A 30 14.36 -4.87 -0.10
N PHE A 31 14.18 -4.01 0.91
CA PHE A 31 15.28 -3.20 1.41
C PHE A 31 16.18 -4.10 2.25
N ASP A 32 17.36 -4.42 1.73
CA ASP A 32 18.48 -4.87 2.54
C ASP A 32 18.97 -3.67 3.37
N GLU A 33 18.46 -3.53 4.60
CA GLU A 33 19.12 -2.72 5.63
C GLU A 33 20.14 -3.60 6.38
N PRO A 34 21.44 -3.27 6.37
CA PRO A 34 22.43 -4.00 7.15
C PRO A 34 22.20 -3.75 8.65
N GLY A 35 21.76 -4.77 9.40
CA GLY A 35 21.72 -4.72 10.86
C GLY A 35 20.46 -5.24 11.56
N ILE A 36 19.52 -5.88 10.84
CA ILE A 36 18.32 -6.47 11.45
C ILE A 36 18.39 -8.00 11.28
N THR A 37 18.15 -8.72 12.37
CA THR A 37 18.22 -10.17 12.50
C THR A 37 17.50 -10.95 11.39
N ARG A 38 18.11 -12.08 11.00
CA ARG A 38 17.82 -12.97 9.86
C ARG A 38 16.48 -13.74 9.95
N ASP A 39 15.35 -13.07 10.08
CA ASP A 39 14.07 -13.76 10.36
C ASP A 39 12.96 -13.55 9.31
N ARG A 40 12.58 -14.67 8.68
CA ARG A 40 11.27 -15.03 8.08
C ARG A 40 10.71 -14.09 7.00
N THR A 41 10.83 -14.49 5.74
CA THR A 41 10.21 -13.81 4.59
C THR A 41 8.76 -14.26 4.42
N TYR A 42 7.81 -13.56 5.05
CA TYR A 42 6.38 -13.70 4.74
C TYR A 42 6.09 -13.06 3.38
N ARG A 43 5.41 -13.79 2.50
CA ARG A 43 5.03 -13.31 1.17
C ARG A 43 3.53 -13.44 0.96
N ARG A 44 2.90 -12.48 0.30
CA ARG A 44 1.45 -12.51 0.05
C ARG A 44 1.14 -13.35 -1.18
N ALA A 45 0.08 -14.15 -1.09
CA ALA A 45 -0.47 -14.95 -2.17
C ALA A 45 -1.99 -14.77 -2.22
N PHE A 46 -2.58 -15.00 -3.39
CA PHE A 46 -4.00 -14.80 -3.63
C PHE A 46 -4.54 -15.89 -4.56
N TRP A 47 -5.62 -16.56 -4.15
CA TRP A 47 -6.26 -17.63 -4.92
C TRP A 47 -7.76 -17.70 -4.62
N GLN A 48 -8.63 -17.84 -5.64
CA GLN A 48 -10.09 -17.92 -5.51
C GLN A 48 -10.69 -16.89 -4.51
N ASP A 49 -10.33 -15.61 -4.66
CA ASP A 49 -10.79 -14.52 -3.78
C ASP A 49 -10.34 -14.63 -2.31
N ARG A 50 -9.33 -15.46 -2.03
CA ARG A 50 -8.74 -15.62 -0.70
C ARG A 50 -7.30 -15.14 -0.71
N GLU A 51 -7.02 -14.16 0.15
CA GLU A 51 -5.68 -13.65 0.38
C GLU A 51 -5.06 -14.32 1.62
N PHE A 52 -3.80 -14.72 1.53
CA PHE A 52 -3.05 -15.36 2.61
C PHE A 52 -1.56 -15.03 2.53
N GLN A 53 -0.83 -15.31 3.60
CA GLN A 53 0.61 -15.20 3.66
C GLN A 53 1.27 -16.57 3.56
N VAL A 54 2.36 -16.68 2.81
CA VAL A 54 3.19 -17.88 2.68
C VAL A 54 4.50 -17.62 3.43
N VAL A 55 4.87 -18.54 4.31
CA VAL A 55 6.16 -18.52 5.03
C VAL A 55 7.00 -19.71 4.60
N ASP A 56 8.22 -19.44 4.12
CA ASP A 56 9.20 -20.47 3.75
C ASP A 56 10.03 -20.83 4.99
N THR A 57 10.02 -22.11 5.40
CA THR A 57 10.86 -22.58 6.51
C THR A 57 12.29 -22.91 6.07
N GLY A 58 12.62 -22.79 4.78
CA GLY A 58 13.88 -23.23 4.18
C GLY A 58 14.93 -22.16 3.84
N GLY A 59 14.69 -20.89 4.13
CA GLY A 59 15.56 -19.77 3.73
C GLY A 59 16.92 -19.64 4.44
N LEU A 60 17.35 -20.62 5.23
CA LEU A 60 18.66 -20.64 5.90
C LEU A 60 19.42 -21.86 5.42
N VAL A 61 20.46 -21.62 4.61
CA VAL A 61 21.46 -22.61 4.20
C VAL A 61 22.15 -23.14 5.45
N PHE A 62 22.14 -24.46 5.64
CA PHE A 62 23.05 -25.15 6.52
C PHE A 62 23.85 -26.12 5.65
N ASP A 63 25.12 -25.80 5.43
CA ASP A 63 26.14 -26.77 5.04
C ASP A 63 26.40 -27.64 6.29
N ASP A 64 26.03 -28.92 6.24
CA ASP A 64 26.70 -30.07 6.90
C ASP A 64 25.73 -31.17 7.36
N ASP A 65 25.90 -32.35 6.77
CA ASP A 65 25.04 -33.56 6.75
C ASP A 65 24.88 -34.34 8.09
N THR A 66 25.04 -33.73 9.27
CA THR A 66 25.18 -34.54 10.50
C THR A 66 24.30 -34.24 11.71
N GLU A 67 23.58 -33.10 11.82
CA GLU A 67 22.64 -32.85 12.95
C GLU A 67 21.35 -32.11 12.51
N PHE A 68 20.74 -32.58 11.43
CA PHE A 68 19.76 -31.83 10.64
C PHE A 68 18.34 -31.68 11.22
N LEU A 69 17.87 -32.54 12.13
CA LEU A 69 16.44 -32.65 12.49
C LEU A 69 15.94 -31.72 13.61
N PRO A 70 16.67 -31.46 14.71
CA PRO A 70 16.15 -30.66 15.83
C PRO A 70 15.91 -29.19 15.47
N LEU A 71 16.83 -28.58 14.70
CA LEU A 71 16.74 -27.17 14.29
C LEU A 71 15.65 -26.93 13.24
N ILE A 72 15.48 -27.88 12.30
CA ILE A 72 14.36 -27.86 11.35
C ILE A 72 13.03 -27.97 12.09
N ARG A 73 12.95 -28.83 13.12
CA ARG A 73 11.75 -28.97 13.96
C ARG A 73 11.42 -27.67 14.70
N GLU A 74 12.38 -26.97 15.28
CA GLU A 74 12.10 -25.71 16.00
C GLU A 74 11.55 -24.62 15.05
N GLN A 75 12.15 -24.47 13.86
CA GLN A 75 11.69 -23.49 12.87
C GLN A 75 10.35 -23.87 12.25
N ALA A 76 10.17 -25.14 11.90
CA ALA A 76 8.90 -25.66 11.42
C ALA A 76 7.82 -25.53 12.51
N PHE A 77 8.13 -25.78 13.77
CA PHE A 77 7.20 -25.62 14.89
C PHE A 77 6.74 -24.16 15.03
N LEU A 78 7.66 -23.20 14.94
CA LEU A 78 7.31 -21.78 14.98
C LEU A 78 6.45 -21.35 13.79
N ALA A 79 6.74 -21.85 12.59
CA ALA A 79 5.91 -21.60 11.41
C ALA A 79 4.52 -22.23 11.53
N LEU A 80 4.42 -23.45 12.07
CA LEU A 80 3.16 -24.15 12.29
C LEU A 80 2.29 -23.48 13.36
N ARG A 81 2.88 -22.91 14.42
CA ARG A 81 2.11 -22.22 15.47
C ARG A 81 1.24 -21.08 14.96
N GLU A 82 1.66 -20.43 13.87
CA GLU A 82 0.95 -19.32 13.25
C GLU A 82 0.15 -19.76 12.01
N ALA A 83 0.43 -20.94 11.47
CA ALA A 83 -0.15 -21.44 10.22
C ALA A 83 -1.58 -21.96 10.41
N SER A 84 -2.44 -21.60 9.47
CA SER A 84 -3.77 -22.20 9.30
C SER A 84 -3.68 -23.56 8.60
N VAL A 85 -2.66 -23.75 7.76
CA VAL A 85 -2.41 -24.98 7.00
C VAL A 85 -0.92 -25.05 6.62
N ALA A 86 -0.38 -26.26 6.53
CA ALA A 86 0.98 -26.50 6.09
C ALA A 86 1.01 -27.23 4.74
N ILE A 87 1.91 -26.81 3.86
CA ILE A 87 2.26 -27.53 2.63
C ILE A 87 3.53 -28.32 2.92
N PHE A 88 3.43 -29.65 2.93
CA PHE A 88 4.59 -30.52 3.04
C PHE A 88 5.09 -30.89 1.64
N VAL A 89 6.25 -30.36 1.27
CA VAL A 89 6.86 -30.52 -0.05
C VAL A 89 7.86 -31.68 -0.02
N VAL A 90 7.66 -32.63 -0.93
CA VAL A 90 8.53 -33.79 -1.15
C VAL A 90 8.98 -33.83 -2.61
N ASP A 91 10.01 -34.63 -2.91
CA ASP A 91 10.62 -34.73 -4.24
C ASP A 91 10.17 -36.02 -4.96
N GLY A 92 9.32 -35.88 -5.98
CA GLY A 92 8.79 -37.01 -6.75
C GLY A 92 9.79 -37.68 -7.70
N GLN A 93 10.95 -37.08 -7.95
CA GLN A 93 12.03 -37.73 -8.72
C GLN A 93 12.95 -38.55 -7.80
N MET A 94 13.18 -38.05 -6.58
CA MET A 94 13.99 -38.76 -5.57
C MET A 94 13.21 -39.91 -4.91
N GLY A 95 11.88 -39.77 -4.84
CA GLY A 95 10.99 -40.70 -4.16
C GLY A 95 11.03 -40.56 -2.64
N LEU A 96 10.37 -41.49 -1.95
CA LEU A 96 10.19 -41.40 -0.50
C LEU A 96 11.48 -41.70 0.27
N THR A 97 11.95 -40.74 1.08
CA THR A 97 13.18 -40.89 1.88
C THR A 97 12.91 -41.05 3.39
N PRO A 98 13.88 -41.56 4.18
CA PRO A 98 13.74 -41.63 5.64
C PRO A 98 13.47 -40.26 6.29
N GLY A 99 14.10 -39.19 5.80
CA GLY A 99 13.86 -37.84 6.31
C GLY A 99 12.45 -37.31 6.01
N ASP A 100 11.84 -37.73 4.90
CA ASP A 100 10.43 -37.40 4.62
C ASP A 100 9.49 -38.14 5.59
N MET A 101 9.80 -39.41 5.89
CA MET A 101 9.05 -40.21 6.86
C MET A 101 9.11 -39.63 8.27
N GLU A 102 10.28 -39.14 8.69
CA GLU A 102 10.44 -38.50 10.01
C GLU A 102 9.71 -37.16 10.11
N ILE A 103 9.77 -36.33 9.08
CA ILE A 103 9.02 -35.06 9.04
C ILE A 103 7.51 -35.37 9.04
N ALA A 104 7.08 -36.38 8.28
CA ALA A 104 5.67 -36.76 8.23
C ALA A 104 5.15 -37.35 9.55
N ASP A 105 5.94 -38.19 10.23
CA ASP A 105 5.61 -38.69 11.56
C ASP A 105 5.47 -37.53 12.57
N TRP A 106 6.38 -36.57 12.52
CA TRP A 106 6.28 -35.36 13.35
C TRP A 106 5.04 -34.51 13.01
N LEU A 107 4.74 -34.31 11.72
CA LEU A 107 3.58 -33.56 11.23
C LEU A 107 2.24 -34.20 11.62
N ARG A 108 2.15 -35.54 11.66
CA ARG A 108 0.94 -36.27 12.09
C ARG A 108 0.50 -35.94 13.52
N HIS A 109 1.43 -35.47 14.36
CA HIS A 109 1.16 -35.09 15.75
C HIS A 109 0.90 -33.59 15.93
N GLN A 110 0.84 -32.80 14.84
CA GLN A 110 0.60 -31.36 14.90
C GLN A 110 -0.88 -31.03 14.73
N PRO A 111 -1.38 -29.94 15.36
CA PRO A 111 -2.80 -29.56 15.28
C PRO A 111 -3.19 -28.90 13.95
N VAL A 112 -2.23 -28.65 13.06
CA VAL A 112 -2.41 -27.91 11.80
C VAL A 112 -2.66 -28.90 10.66
N PRO A 113 -3.67 -28.68 9.80
CA PRO A 113 -3.88 -29.53 8.63
C PRO A 113 -2.69 -29.45 7.67
N VAL A 114 -2.36 -30.59 7.06
CA VAL A 114 -1.22 -30.73 6.13
C VAL A 114 -1.72 -31.11 4.75
N VAL A 115 -1.18 -30.46 3.72
CA VAL A 115 -1.39 -30.80 2.31
C VAL A 115 -0.05 -31.26 1.74
N VAL A 116 -0.02 -32.46 1.14
CA VAL A 116 1.20 -33.05 0.59
C VAL A 116 1.37 -32.62 -0.86
N ALA A 117 2.50 -31.95 -1.16
CA ALA A 117 2.88 -31.52 -2.49
C ALA A 117 4.09 -32.32 -2.99
N VAL A 118 3.86 -33.21 -3.97
CA VAL A 118 4.93 -33.99 -4.60
C VAL A 118 5.50 -33.18 -5.75
N ASN A 119 6.62 -32.51 -5.51
CA ASN A 119 7.24 -31.60 -6.46
C ASN A 119 8.16 -32.33 -7.45
N LYS A 120 8.54 -31.62 -8.53
CA LYS A 120 9.34 -32.18 -9.65
C LYS A 120 8.60 -33.26 -10.45
N CYS A 121 7.28 -33.13 -10.55
CA CYS A 121 6.43 -33.93 -11.44
C CYS A 121 6.16 -33.13 -12.73
N GLU A 122 7.15 -33.05 -13.64
CA GLU A 122 7.02 -32.22 -14.84
C GLU A 122 6.03 -32.79 -15.88
N SER A 123 5.90 -34.12 -15.92
CA SER A 123 5.00 -34.83 -16.84
C SER A 123 3.69 -35.20 -16.13
N GLU A 124 2.55 -34.82 -16.69
CA GLU A 124 1.22 -35.06 -16.08
C GLU A 124 0.94 -36.57 -15.88
N ARG A 125 1.22 -37.40 -16.89
CA ARG A 125 0.99 -38.85 -16.83
C ARG A 125 1.97 -39.56 -15.89
N GLN A 126 3.23 -39.11 -15.83
CA GLN A 126 4.23 -39.72 -14.93
C GLN A 126 4.13 -39.19 -13.50
N GLY A 127 3.67 -37.96 -13.32
CA GLY A 127 3.53 -37.30 -12.02
C GLY A 127 2.58 -38.03 -11.09
N ALA A 128 1.45 -38.52 -11.60
CA ALA A 128 0.52 -39.33 -10.81
C ALA A 128 1.16 -40.66 -10.32
N LEU A 129 2.01 -41.27 -11.15
CA LEU A 129 2.74 -42.50 -10.78
C LEU A 129 3.83 -42.19 -9.73
N GLN A 130 4.54 -41.08 -9.89
CA GLN A 130 5.55 -40.60 -8.92
C GLN A 130 4.90 -40.25 -7.57
N ALA A 131 3.70 -39.67 -7.57
CA ALA A 131 2.99 -39.33 -6.35
C ALA A 131 2.45 -40.56 -5.58
N ALA A 132 2.31 -41.72 -6.25
CA ALA A 132 1.65 -42.89 -5.68
C ALA A 132 2.36 -43.45 -4.44
N GLU A 133 3.68 -43.38 -4.36
CA GLU A 133 4.42 -43.88 -3.18
C GLU A 133 4.22 -43.01 -1.93
N PHE A 134 3.87 -41.73 -2.11
CA PHE A 134 3.73 -40.76 -1.02
C PHE A 134 2.43 -40.90 -0.24
N TRP A 135 1.50 -41.75 -0.69
CA TRP A 135 0.38 -42.21 0.14
C TRP A 135 0.86 -42.85 1.45
N ASN A 136 2.05 -43.46 1.45
CA ASN A 136 2.66 -44.07 2.63
C ASN A 136 2.99 -43.06 3.75
N LEU A 137 2.98 -41.76 3.48
CA LEU A 137 3.19 -40.72 4.49
C LEU A 137 2.02 -40.63 5.49
N GLY A 138 0.82 -41.07 5.10
CA GLY A 138 -0.37 -41.03 5.95
C GLY A 138 -0.88 -39.61 6.26
N LEU A 139 -0.60 -38.64 5.38
CA LEU A 139 -0.94 -37.22 5.53
C LEU A 139 -2.05 -36.75 4.57
N GLY A 140 -2.79 -37.67 3.95
CA GLY A 140 -3.83 -37.39 2.97
C GLY A 140 -3.37 -37.61 1.53
N GLU A 141 -4.15 -37.09 0.57
CA GLU A 141 -3.88 -37.26 -0.86
C GLU A 141 -2.63 -36.49 -1.31
N PRO A 142 -1.61 -37.16 -1.89
CA PRO A 142 -0.43 -36.50 -2.43
C PRO A 142 -0.75 -35.83 -3.78
N ILE A 143 -0.53 -34.52 -3.86
CA ILE A 143 -0.81 -33.71 -5.05
C ILE A 143 0.48 -33.57 -5.88
N PRO A 144 0.55 -34.13 -7.09
CA PRO A 144 1.72 -33.96 -7.96
C PRO A 144 1.78 -32.54 -8.51
N ILE A 145 2.93 -31.88 -8.36
CA ILE A 145 3.15 -30.51 -8.82
C ILE A 145 4.48 -30.34 -9.56
N SER A 146 4.56 -29.31 -10.39
CA SER A 146 5.81 -28.75 -10.88
C SER A 146 5.93 -27.29 -10.48
N ALA A 147 6.72 -27.02 -9.44
CA ALA A 147 6.99 -25.65 -8.98
C ALA A 147 7.67 -24.77 -10.04
N ILE A 148 8.33 -25.37 -11.05
CA ILE A 148 9.02 -24.67 -12.15
C ILE A 148 8.16 -24.51 -13.40
N HIS A 149 7.26 -25.45 -13.73
CA HIS A 149 6.38 -25.36 -14.92
C HIS A 149 4.93 -24.96 -14.65
N GLY A 150 4.38 -25.31 -13.48
CA GLY A 150 3.14 -24.73 -12.95
C GLY A 150 2.03 -25.76 -12.80
N ASN A 151 2.23 -26.93 -13.43
CA ASN A 151 1.34 -28.07 -13.37
C ASN A 151 1.03 -28.44 -11.90
N GLY A 152 -0.24 -28.72 -11.59
CA GLY A 152 -0.66 -29.17 -10.26
C GLY A 152 -0.77 -28.07 -9.19
N THR A 153 -0.26 -26.85 -9.45
CA THR A 153 -0.22 -25.79 -8.43
C THR A 153 -1.59 -25.18 -8.15
N GLY A 154 -2.53 -25.24 -9.10
CA GLY A 154 -3.92 -24.82 -8.90
C GLY A 154 -4.67 -25.79 -7.99
N GLU A 155 -4.53 -27.09 -8.24
CA GLU A 155 -5.10 -28.17 -7.43
C GLU A 155 -4.55 -28.14 -5.99
N LEU A 156 -3.24 -27.86 -5.86
CA LEU A 156 -2.62 -27.63 -4.56
C LEU A 156 -3.27 -26.45 -3.82
N LEU A 157 -3.44 -25.32 -4.51
CA LEU A 157 -4.05 -24.12 -3.92
C LEU A 157 -5.53 -24.34 -3.57
N ASP A 158 -6.27 -25.07 -4.39
CA ASP A 158 -7.66 -25.49 -4.10
C ASP A 158 -7.73 -26.35 -2.84
N ALA A 159 -6.76 -27.24 -2.61
CA ALA A 159 -6.68 -28.02 -1.38
C ALA A 159 -6.31 -27.16 -0.16
N VAL A 160 -5.36 -26.22 -0.31
CA VAL A 160 -4.91 -25.30 0.76
C VAL A 160 -6.04 -24.38 1.22
N VAL A 161 -6.78 -23.78 0.29
CA VAL A 161 -7.82 -22.77 0.59
C VAL A 161 -8.99 -23.34 1.41
N LYS A 162 -9.25 -24.65 1.33
CA LYS A 162 -10.27 -25.34 2.14
C LYS A 162 -9.97 -25.31 3.64
N TYR A 163 -8.70 -25.23 4.01
CA TYR A 163 -8.26 -25.22 5.41
C TYR A 163 -7.99 -23.83 5.95
N LEU A 164 -7.95 -22.82 5.08
CA LEU A 164 -7.88 -21.44 5.53
C LEU A 164 -9.19 -21.13 6.25
N PRO A 165 -9.16 -20.52 7.46
CA PRO A 165 -10.37 -20.10 8.13
C PRO A 165 -11.19 -19.27 7.14
N PRO A 166 -12.53 -19.47 7.08
CA PRO A 166 -13.38 -18.58 6.30
C PRO A 166 -12.94 -17.16 6.60
N VAL A 167 -12.97 -16.28 5.58
CA VAL A 167 -12.77 -14.87 5.87
C VAL A 167 -13.94 -14.52 6.78
N ASP A 168 -13.73 -14.61 8.10
CA ASP A 168 -14.57 -13.94 9.04
C ASP A 168 -14.45 -12.51 8.57
N GLU A 169 -15.53 -12.01 7.99
CA GLU A 169 -15.92 -10.62 8.11
C GLU A 169 -16.07 -10.34 9.61
N LEU A 170 -15.01 -10.49 10.41
CA LEU A 170 -14.74 -9.48 11.40
C LEU A 170 -14.83 -8.20 10.60
N PRO A 171 -15.80 -7.32 10.86
CA PRO A 171 -15.80 -6.04 10.18
C PRO A 171 -14.40 -5.50 10.41
N GLU A 172 -13.59 -5.41 9.35
CA GLU A 172 -12.44 -4.53 9.39
C GLU A 172 -13.08 -3.21 9.78
N VAL A 173 -12.86 -2.81 11.03
CA VAL A 173 -13.28 -1.49 11.44
C VAL A 173 -12.45 -0.60 10.55
N GLU A 174 -13.09 -0.08 9.49
CA GLU A 174 -12.41 0.56 8.38
C GLU A 174 -11.68 1.77 8.97
N GLU A 175 -10.38 1.60 9.21
CA GLU A 175 -9.61 2.58 9.94
C GLU A 175 -8.95 3.54 8.95
N THR A 176 -9.25 4.83 9.10
CA THR A 176 -8.55 5.86 8.33
C THR A 176 -7.25 6.20 9.02
N LYS A 177 -6.11 5.96 8.35
CA LYS A 177 -4.80 6.25 8.91
C LYS A 177 -4.43 7.70 8.65
N VAL A 178 -4.21 8.46 9.71
CA VAL A 178 -4.00 9.92 9.66
C VAL A 178 -2.63 10.28 10.22
N ALA A 179 -1.82 11.02 9.45
CA ALA A 179 -0.54 11.56 9.94
C ALA A 179 -0.63 13.06 10.23
N ILE A 180 -0.16 13.50 11.40
CA ILE A 180 -0.06 14.93 11.76
C ILE A 180 1.35 15.43 11.43
N ILE A 181 1.49 16.20 10.37
CA ILE A 181 2.77 16.66 9.81
C ILE A 181 2.87 18.19 9.91
N GLY A 182 4.09 18.70 10.10
CA GLY A 182 4.36 20.14 10.18
C GLY A 182 5.63 20.43 10.96
N ARG A 183 6.13 21.66 10.85
CA ARG A 183 7.37 22.10 11.51
C ARG A 183 7.32 22.01 13.03
N PRO A 184 8.47 22.04 13.75
CA PRO A 184 8.46 22.20 15.20
C PRO A 184 7.56 23.36 15.65
N ASN A 185 6.93 23.23 16.82
CA ASN A 185 6.16 24.30 17.49
C ASN A 185 4.88 24.83 16.79
N VAL A 186 4.48 24.32 15.62
CA VAL A 186 3.20 24.65 14.96
C VAL A 186 1.95 24.15 15.72
N GLY A 187 2.14 23.40 16.81
CA GLY A 187 1.06 22.93 17.70
C GLY A 187 0.52 21.53 17.40
N LYS A 188 1.31 20.65 16.74
CA LYS A 188 0.95 19.24 16.48
C LYS A 188 0.55 18.46 17.74
N SER A 189 1.27 18.65 18.86
CA SER A 189 0.99 17.95 20.12
C SER A 189 -0.29 18.43 20.78
N SER A 190 -0.54 19.74 20.73
CA SER A 190 -1.81 20.31 21.18
C SER A 190 -2.97 19.79 20.32
N LEU A 191 -2.76 19.69 19.00
CA LEU A 191 -3.78 19.18 18.08
C LEU A 191 -4.09 17.69 18.33
N LEU A 192 -3.06 16.86 18.50
CA LEU A 192 -3.23 15.46 18.87
C LEU A 192 -4.05 15.33 20.15
N ASN A 193 -3.69 16.09 21.20
CA ASN A 193 -4.38 16.05 22.47
C ASN A 193 -5.84 16.48 22.32
N ALA A 194 -6.12 17.55 21.58
CA ALA A 194 -7.47 18.03 21.33
C ALA A 194 -8.32 16.99 20.57
N LEU A 195 -7.75 16.33 19.55
CA LEU A 195 -8.42 15.24 18.82
C LEU A 195 -8.68 14.00 19.69
N THR A 196 -7.81 13.72 20.68
CA THR A 196 -7.97 12.55 21.57
C THR A 196 -8.82 12.83 22.82
N GLY A 197 -8.96 14.11 23.22
CA GLY A 197 -9.53 14.53 24.49
C GLY A 197 -11.06 14.67 24.49
N GLU A 198 -11.69 14.80 23.33
CA GLU A 198 -13.14 14.87 23.20
C GLU A 198 -13.75 13.47 23.06
N LYS A 199 -13.96 12.81 24.20
CA LYS A 199 -14.76 11.57 24.40
C LYS A 199 -14.42 10.37 23.48
N ARG A 200 -13.64 9.44 24.06
CA ARG A 200 -13.33 8.05 23.64
C ARG A 200 -12.11 7.87 22.72
N ALA A 201 -10.93 8.01 23.30
CA ALA A 201 -9.82 7.13 22.91
C ALA A 201 -10.05 5.77 23.56
N ILE A 202 -10.57 4.78 22.82
CA ILE A 202 -10.52 3.39 23.27
C ILE A 202 -9.08 2.94 23.10
N VAL A 203 -8.31 2.97 24.18
CA VAL A 203 -7.06 2.23 24.27
C VAL A 203 -7.47 0.76 24.36
N SER A 204 -7.43 0.03 23.24
CA SER A 204 -7.69 -1.41 23.25
C SER A 204 -6.59 -2.10 24.07
N PRO A 205 -6.93 -2.83 25.15
CA PRO A 205 -5.96 -3.50 26.01
C PRO A 205 -5.54 -4.87 25.45
N ILE A 206 -5.93 -5.25 24.22
CA ILE A 206 -5.63 -6.57 23.65
C ILE A 206 -4.11 -6.75 23.50
N PRO A 207 -3.47 -7.63 24.29
CA PRO A 207 -2.05 -7.92 24.18
C PRO A 207 -1.84 -8.73 22.89
N GLY A 208 -1.14 -8.16 21.91
CA GLY A 208 -0.90 -8.81 20.61
C GLY A 208 -0.82 -7.89 19.39
N THR A 209 -1.00 -6.57 19.54
CA THR A 209 -0.83 -5.59 18.44
C THR A 209 0.65 -5.23 18.17
N THR A 210 1.58 -6.13 18.48
CA THR A 210 3.02 -5.90 18.39
C THR A 210 3.49 -5.87 16.94
N ARG A 211 3.50 -4.66 16.35
CA ARG A 211 4.68 -4.15 15.63
C ARG A 211 4.81 -2.62 15.56
N ASP A 212 3.81 -1.84 15.97
CA ASP A 212 3.94 -0.37 16.09
C ASP A 212 3.23 0.15 17.35
N ALA A 213 3.87 0.03 18.52
CA ALA A 213 3.37 0.50 19.82
C ALA A 213 3.33 2.04 19.98
N ILE A 214 3.13 2.79 18.88
CA ILE A 214 3.36 4.24 18.80
C ILE A 214 2.15 5.02 18.21
N ASP A 215 1.16 4.34 17.64
CA ASP A 215 0.00 4.96 16.99
C ASP A 215 -1.17 5.12 17.98
N THR A 216 -1.97 6.18 17.86
CA THR A 216 -3.12 6.45 18.74
C THR A 216 -4.43 6.21 17.99
N LEU A 217 -5.36 5.46 18.58
CA LEU A 217 -6.70 5.27 18.04
C LEU A 217 -7.66 6.34 18.56
N VAL A 218 -8.45 6.92 17.65
CA VAL A 218 -9.52 7.88 17.93
C VAL A 218 -10.79 7.35 17.29
N GLU A 219 -11.88 7.24 18.04
CA GLU A 219 -13.18 6.85 17.50
C GLU A 219 -14.13 8.05 17.52
N ARG A 220 -14.80 8.33 16.40
CA ARG A 220 -15.84 9.36 16.33
C ARG A 220 -16.95 8.95 15.38
N ASN A 221 -18.20 9.09 15.83
CA ASN A 221 -19.41 8.75 15.05
C ASN A 221 -19.36 7.31 14.48
N GLY A 222 -18.78 6.35 15.21
CA GLY A 222 -18.63 4.96 14.77
C GLY A 222 -17.51 4.71 13.76
N LYS A 223 -16.74 5.74 13.37
CA LYS A 223 -15.54 5.61 12.53
C LYS A 223 -14.28 5.62 13.38
N VAL A 224 -13.31 4.79 13.02
CA VAL A 224 -12.02 4.71 13.71
C VAL A 224 -10.93 5.37 12.88
N TYR A 225 -10.13 6.18 13.55
CA TYR A 225 -8.99 6.89 12.99
C TYR A 225 -7.73 6.44 13.71
N ARG A 226 -6.73 5.98 12.95
CA ARG A 226 -5.41 5.65 13.49
C ARG A 226 -4.46 6.82 13.24
N ILE A 227 -4.15 7.56 14.30
CA ILE A 227 -3.18 8.64 14.25
C ILE A 227 -1.77 8.05 14.28
N ILE A 228 -1.02 8.21 13.20
CA ILE A 228 0.29 7.60 13.00
C ILE A 228 1.40 8.41 13.68
N ASP A 229 2.38 7.70 14.24
CA ASP A 229 3.66 8.24 14.72
C ASP A 229 3.51 9.29 15.84
N THR A 230 2.69 8.96 16.83
CA THR A 230 2.39 9.88 17.95
C THR A 230 3.53 10.00 18.97
N ALA A 231 4.49 9.08 18.99
CA ALA A 231 5.65 9.15 19.90
C ALA A 231 6.55 10.35 19.61
N GLY A 232 6.74 10.71 18.33
CA GLY A 232 7.48 11.91 17.94
C GLY A 232 6.81 13.21 18.39
N ILE A 233 5.47 13.19 18.53
CA ILE A 233 4.65 14.30 18.99
C ILE A 233 4.64 14.40 20.52
N ARG A 234 4.59 13.27 21.23
CA ARG A 234 4.54 13.20 22.70
C ARG A 234 5.90 13.40 23.38
N ARG A 235 7.02 12.98 22.77
CA ARG A 235 8.37 13.10 23.35
C ARG A 235 8.95 14.52 23.33
N LYS A 236 8.43 15.44 22.49
CA LYS A 236 9.00 16.80 22.30
C LYS A 236 8.79 17.78 23.46
N LYS A 237 8.19 17.39 24.59
CA LYS A 237 8.09 18.28 25.77
C LYS A 237 9.44 18.53 26.47
N ASN A 238 10.45 17.64 26.33
CA ASN A 238 11.63 17.62 27.21
C ASN A 238 13.01 17.44 26.52
N VAL A 239 13.23 17.85 25.26
CA VAL A 239 14.56 17.66 24.63
C VAL A 239 15.06 18.94 23.94
N GLU A 240 16.16 19.49 24.45
CA GLU A 240 16.94 20.56 23.82
C GLU A 240 17.82 20.04 22.67
N TYR A 241 17.79 20.80 21.57
CA TYR A 241 18.73 20.90 20.45
C TYR A 241 19.47 19.65 19.92
N GLY A 242 19.20 19.31 18.65
CA GLY A 242 19.92 18.28 17.86
C GLY A 242 19.05 17.40 16.94
N ALA A 243 17.72 17.60 16.95
CA ALA A 243 16.74 16.63 16.44
C ALA A 243 16.10 16.95 15.07
N GLU A 244 16.60 17.92 14.29
CA GLU A 244 15.93 18.36 13.05
C GLU A 244 16.03 17.35 11.90
N PHE A 245 17.22 16.75 11.68
CA PHE A 245 17.43 15.78 10.60
C PHE A 245 16.59 14.49 10.80
N PHE A 246 16.50 14.01 12.04
CA PHE A 246 15.65 12.88 12.41
C PHE A 246 14.15 13.19 12.33
N GLY A 247 13.76 14.48 12.40
CA GLY A 247 12.37 14.92 12.31
C GLY A 247 11.78 14.81 10.90
N ILE A 248 12.57 15.10 9.87
CA ILE A 248 12.11 15.08 8.46
C ILE A 248 11.93 13.65 7.95
N ASN A 249 12.92 12.76 8.16
CA ASN A 249 12.80 11.35 7.76
C ASN A 249 11.62 10.66 8.44
N ARG A 250 11.38 11.00 9.71
CA ARG A 250 10.21 10.54 10.46
C ARG A 250 8.91 11.03 9.83
N ALA A 251 8.81 12.33 9.51
CA ALA A 251 7.65 12.89 8.83
C ALA A 251 7.39 12.18 7.48
N PHE A 252 8.43 11.87 6.71
CA PHE A 252 8.29 11.15 5.44
C PHE A 252 7.79 9.71 5.63
N LYS A 253 8.27 8.99 6.65
CA LYS A 253 7.76 7.66 7.00
C LYS A 253 6.27 7.72 7.41
N ALA A 254 5.89 8.73 8.18
CA ALA A 254 4.49 8.94 8.58
C ALA A 254 3.59 9.27 7.37
N ILE A 255 4.04 10.12 6.44
CA ILE A 255 3.32 10.43 5.18
C ILE A 255 3.06 9.15 4.39
N ARG A 256 4.08 8.29 4.19
CA ARG A 256 3.93 7.03 3.41
C ARG A 256 2.87 6.10 3.99
N ARG A 257 2.82 5.98 5.32
CA ARG A 257 1.90 5.08 6.03
C ARG A 257 0.47 5.61 6.13
N ALA A 258 0.26 6.91 5.89
CA ALA A 258 -1.04 7.55 6.01
C ALA A 258 -1.91 7.41 4.78
N ASP A 259 -3.23 7.41 4.99
CA ASP A 259 -4.23 7.60 3.95
C ASP A 259 -4.46 9.11 3.76
N VAL A 260 -4.56 9.86 4.86
CA VAL A 260 -4.75 11.31 4.89
C VAL A 260 -3.68 11.98 5.75
N VAL A 261 -3.08 13.05 5.23
CA VAL A 261 -2.10 13.86 5.95
C VAL A 261 -2.74 15.16 6.42
N LEU A 262 -2.58 15.47 7.71
CA LEU A 262 -2.88 16.79 8.27
C LEU A 262 -1.61 17.64 8.23
N LEU A 263 -1.52 18.56 7.27
CA LEU A 263 -0.42 19.52 7.18
C LEU A 263 -0.74 20.72 8.10
N VAL A 264 -0.08 20.77 9.26
CA VAL A 264 -0.30 21.80 10.27
C VAL A 264 0.60 23.00 10.01
N ILE A 265 -0.02 24.16 9.78
CA ILE A 265 0.63 25.46 9.57
C ILE A 265 0.35 26.35 10.77
N ASP A 266 1.37 27.06 11.26
CA ASP A 266 1.19 28.12 12.24
C ASP A 266 0.69 29.39 11.54
N VAL A 267 -0.47 29.90 11.92
CA VAL A 267 -1.03 31.10 11.30
C VAL A 267 -0.14 32.34 11.48
N LEU A 268 0.59 32.46 12.59
CA LEU A 268 1.38 33.65 12.91
C LEU A 268 2.64 33.72 12.04
N GLU A 269 3.25 32.56 11.76
CA GLU A 269 4.43 32.46 10.91
C GLU A 269 4.08 32.30 9.42
N GLY A 270 2.87 31.83 9.11
CA GLY A 270 2.44 31.52 7.76
C GLY A 270 3.20 30.32 7.16
N VAL A 271 3.22 30.25 5.83
CA VAL A 271 3.88 29.15 5.09
C VAL A 271 5.35 29.46 4.91
N THR A 272 6.21 28.57 5.40
CA THR A 272 7.67 28.63 5.25
C THR A 272 8.18 27.63 4.21
N ASP A 273 9.47 27.71 3.86
CA ASP A 273 10.11 26.79 2.91
C ASP A 273 10.07 25.33 3.39
N GLN A 274 10.17 25.10 4.70
CA GLN A 274 10.08 23.74 5.25
C GLN A 274 8.64 23.21 5.17
N ASP A 275 7.61 24.06 5.29
CA ASP A 275 6.22 23.65 5.04
C ASP A 275 6.02 23.28 3.56
N GLN A 276 6.56 24.08 2.63
CA GLN A 276 6.52 23.78 1.19
C GLN A 276 7.23 22.46 0.86
N LYS A 277 8.36 22.15 1.50
CA LYS A 277 9.07 20.88 1.32
C LYS A 277 8.25 19.68 1.81
N LEU A 278 7.58 19.81 2.95
CA LEU A 278 6.67 18.76 3.45
C LEU A 278 5.46 18.59 2.52
N ALA A 279 4.87 19.70 2.07
CA ALA A 279 3.77 19.74 1.13
C ALA A 279 4.11 19.07 -0.21
N GLY A 280 5.29 19.36 -0.79
CA GLY A 280 5.79 18.69 -1.99
C GLY A 280 5.90 17.18 -1.80
N ARG A 281 6.40 16.72 -0.63
CA ARG A 281 6.47 15.28 -0.36
C ARG A 281 5.12 14.60 -0.28
N ILE A 282 4.10 15.27 0.27
CA ILE A 282 2.72 14.76 0.32
C ILE A 282 2.20 14.48 -1.10
N ILE A 283 2.48 15.38 -2.05
CA ILE A 283 2.11 15.21 -3.47
C ILE A 283 2.89 14.09 -4.14
N ASP A 284 4.21 14.03 -3.93
CA ASP A 284 5.06 13.00 -4.51
C ASP A 284 4.58 11.60 -4.11
N GLU A 285 4.26 11.42 -2.83
CA GLU A 285 3.69 10.19 -2.28
C GLU A 285 2.21 9.99 -2.68
N GLY A 286 1.59 11.01 -3.27
CA GLY A 286 0.22 10.98 -3.76
C GLY A 286 -0.79 10.81 -2.64
N LYS A 287 -0.60 11.45 -1.48
CA LYS A 287 -1.49 11.32 -0.32
C LYS A 287 -2.58 12.37 -0.31
N ALA A 288 -3.77 12.00 0.17
CA ALA A 288 -4.81 12.96 0.50
C ALA A 288 -4.35 13.90 1.62
N CYS A 289 -4.86 15.13 1.64
CA CYS A 289 -4.37 16.15 2.55
C CYS A 289 -5.47 17.12 3.01
N VAL A 290 -5.38 17.48 4.30
CA VAL A 290 -6.08 18.62 4.89
C VAL A 290 -5.04 19.56 5.47
N ILE A 291 -5.10 20.82 5.08
CA ILE A 291 -4.23 21.88 5.59
C ILE A 291 -4.91 22.49 6.83
N VAL A 292 -4.27 22.30 7.99
CA VAL A 292 -4.77 22.74 9.29
C VAL A 292 -4.00 24.00 9.70
N VAL A 293 -4.65 25.15 9.61
CA VAL A 293 -4.08 26.44 10.01
C VAL A 293 -4.36 26.66 11.49
N ASN A 294 -3.38 26.37 12.33
CA ASN A 294 -3.49 26.33 13.78
C ASN A 294 -3.12 27.67 14.44
N LYS A 295 -3.40 27.79 15.74
CA LYS A 295 -3.22 28.99 16.57
C LYS A 295 -4.07 30.18 16.10
N TRP A 296 -5.21 29.91 15.46
CA TRP A 296 -6.13 30.96 15.02
C TRP A 296 -6.59 31.86 16.15
N ASP A 297 -6.62 31.39 17.40
CA ASP A 297 -6.90 32.20 18.60
C ASP A 297 -5.92 33.36 18.79
N ALA A 298 -4.65 33.19 18.44
CA ALA A 298 -3.59 34.16 18.69
C ALA A 298 -3.54 35.34 17.70
N VAL A 299 -4.27 35.28 16.58
CA VAL A 299 -4.34 36.40 15.63
C VAL A 299 -5.11 37.57 16.28
N PRO A 300 -4.49 38.76 16.42
CA PRO A 300 -5.12 39.93 17.03
C PRO A 300 -6.10 40.63 16.06
N ASN A 301 -7.02 41.44 16.59
CA ASN A 301 -7.87 42.37 15.82
C ASN A 301 -8.60 41.75 14.62
N LYS A 302 -9.16 40.54 14.79
CA LYS A 302 -9.88 39.83 13.73
C LYS A 302 -11.15 40.57 13.33
N ASP A 303 -11.30 40.77 12.03
CA ASP A 303 -12.54 41.16 11.38
C ASP A 303 -13.04 40.07 10.42
N SER A 304 -14.12 40.37 9.69
CA SER A 304 -14.70 39.44 8.71
C SER A 304 -13.80 39.14 7.50
N TYR A 305 -12.83 40.02 7.19
CA TYR A 305 -11.93 39.89 6.03
C TYR A 305 -10.60 39.21 6.38
N THR A 306 -10.22 39.21 7.65
CA THR A 306 -8.95 38.69 8.13
C THR A 306 -8.75 37.25 7.67
N ILE A 307 -9.75 36.38 7.83
CA ILE A 307 -9.63 34.97 7.42
C ILE A 307 -9.37 34.80 5.93
N TYR A 308 -9.94 35.66 5.08
CA TYR A 308 -9.74 35.62 3.63
C TYR A 308 -8.32 36.05 3.25
N GLN A 309 -7.78 37.09 3.90
CA GLN A 309 -6.42 37.56 3.66
C GLN A 309 -5.38 36.47 4.00
N TYR A 310 -5.53 35.80 5.15
CA TYR A 310 -4.65 34.68 5.52
C TYR A 310 -4.83 33.48 4.59
N ASP A 311 -6.06 33.17 4.19
CA ASP A 311 -6.32 32.09 3.25
C ASP A 311 -5.64 32.36 1.89
N GLN A 312 -5.73 33.58 1.37
CA GLN A 312 -5.08 33.96 0.12
C GLN A 312 -3.55 33.93 0.21
N ALA A 313 -2.98 34.36 1.34
CA ALA A 313 -1.53 34.30 1.57
C ALA A 313 -1.03 32.85 1.58
N ILE A 314 -1.78 31.94 2.22
CA ILE A 314 -1.47 30.50 2.24
C ILE A 314 -1.64 29.90 0.83
N ALA A 315 -2.74 30.21 0.14
CA ALA A 315 -3.02 29.74 -1.23
C ALA A 315 -1.88 30.11 -2.18
N THR A 316 -1.35 31.34 -2.07
CA THR A 316 -0.27 31.82 -2.93
C THR A 316 1.01 31.01 -2.74
N ARG A 317 1.33 30.63 -1.49
CA ARG A 317 2.55 29.87 -1.15
C ARG A 317 2.40 28.36 -1.37
N LEU A 318 1.17 27.83 -1.28
CA LEU A 318 0.84 26.41 -1.48
C LEU A 318 -0.10 26.22 -2.68
N TYR A 319 0.13 26.96 -3.76
CA TYR A 319 -0.75 26.96 -4.95
C TYR A 319 -0.92 25.57 -5.57
N PHE A 320 0.09 24.70 -5.41
CA PHE A 320 0.10 23.32 -5.88
C PHE A 320 -0.71 22.35 -4.97
N MET A 321 -1.27 22.86 -3.87
CA MET A 321 -2.19 22.16 -2.96
C MET A 321 -3.58 22.83 -2.90
N ASP A 322 -3.97 23.58 -3.93
CA ASP A 322 -5.30 24.20 -4.03
C ASP A 322 -6.46 23.22 -3.85
N TRP A 323 -6.23 21.96 -4.20
CA TRP A 323 -7.15 20.84 -4.04
C TRP A 323 -7.35 20.37 -2.60
N ALA A 324 -6.46 20.73 -1.67
CA ALA A 324 -6.53 20.32 -0.28
C ALA A 324 -7.51 21.20 0.51
N HIS A 325 -8.33 20.59 1.36
CA HIS A 325 -9.21 21.34 2.24
C HIS A 325 -8.41 22.15 3.26
N ARG A 326 -8.79 23.41 3.49
CA ARG A 326 -8.17 24.31 4.45
C ARG A 326 -9.11 24.61 5.61
N ILE A 327 -8.60 24.50 6.83
CA ILE A 327 -9.37 24.80 8.04
C ILE A 327 -8.55 25.59 9.05
N PHE A 328 -9.13 26.70 9.52
CA PHE A 328 -8.57 27.53 10.58
C PHE A 328 -9.09 27.06 11.94
N VAL A 329 -8.17 26.63 12.81
CA VAL A 329 -8.48 26.02 14.11
C VAL A 329 -7.65 26.62 15.24
N SER A 330 -8.08 26.38 16.46
CA SER A 330 -7.27 26.59 17.66
C SER A 330 -7.23 25.30 18.45
N ALA A 331 -6.09 24.59 18.36
CA ALA A 331 -5.86 23.41 19.18
C ALA A 331 -5.81 23.72 20.69
N LEU A 332 -5.52 24.96 21.06
CA LEU A 332 -5.48 25.40 22.46
C LEU A 332 -6.90 25.53 23.04
N THR A 333 -7.82 26.13 22.29
CA THR A 333 -9.20 26.39 22.75
C THR A 333 -10.19 25.30 22.33
N GLY A 334 -9.78 24.36 21.46
CA GLY A 334 -10.64 23.35 20.84
C GLY A 334 -11.47 23.86 19.66
N LYS A 335 -11.46 25.18 19.38
CA LYS A 335 -12.31 25.79 18.35
C LYS A 335 -12.08 25.17 16.98
N ARG A 336 -13.15 24.56 16.43
CA ARG A 336 -13.21 23.90 15.11
C ARG A 336 -12.32 22.65 14.96
N VAL A 337 -11.75 22.13 16.05
CA VAL A 337 -10.93 20.91 15.99
C VAL A 337 -11.76 19.69 15.58
N GLU A 338 -13.00 19.59 16.07
CA GLU A 338 -13.95 18.56 15.69
C GLU A 338 -14.13 18.48 14.16
N LYS A 339 -14.22 19.61 13.45
CA LYS A 339 -14.45 19.62 11.99
C LYS A 339 -13.30 19.04 11.17
N ILE A 340 -12.13 18.81 11.76
CA ILE A 340 -10.98 18.23 11.07
C ILE A 340 -11.29 16.81 10.60
N LEU A 341 -11.92 15.98 11.45
CA LEU A 341 -12.19 14.59 11.08
C LEU A 341 -13.25 14.49 9.97
N ASP A 342 -14.19 15.44 9.91
CA ASP A 342 -15.18 15.51 8.83
C ASP A 342 -14.48 15.82 7.48
N LEU A 343 -13.45 16.67 7.50
CA LEU A 343 -12.62 16.95 6.32
C LEU A 343 -11.67 15.79 5.96
N VAL A 344 -11.21 15.04 6.96
CA VAL A 344 -10.42 13.81 6.75
C VAL A 344 -11.28 12.77 6.04
N ASP A 345 -12.52 12.59 6.47
CA ASP A 345 -13.48 11.69 5.82
C ASP A 345 -13.70 12.09 4.36
N ALA A 346 -14.00 13.37 4.09
CA ALA A 346 -14.20 13.87 2.72
C ALA A 346 -12.96 13.66 1.85
N ALA A 347 -11.77 13.93 2.38
CA ALA A 347 -10.51 13.72 1.67
C ALA A 347 -10.24 12.23 1.40
N ALA A 348 -10.51 11.35 2.38
CA ALA A 348 -10.34 9.90 2.24
C ALA A 348 -11.31 9.30 1.22
N GLU A 349 -12.56 9.76 1.20
CA GLU A 349 -13.58 9.35 0.23
C GLU A 349 -13.18 9.75 -1.19
N GLY A 350 -12.84 11.03 -1.41
CA GLY A 350 -12.33 11.51 -2.70
C GLY A 350 -11.06 10.76 -3.15
N HIS A 351 -10.21 10.35 -2.21
CA HIS A 351 -8.98 9.59 -2.49
C HIS A 351 -9.24 8.16 -3.00
N LYS A 352 -10.27 7.50 -2.44
CA LYS A 352 -10.70 6.14 -2.78
C LYS A 352 -11.62 6.09 -4.00
N GLN A 353 -12.22 7.21 -4.37
CA GLN A 353 -13.27 7.28 -5.38
C GLN A 353 -12.83 6.74 -6.76
N ARG A 354 -13.70 5.92 -7.34
CA ARG A 354 -13.54 5.34 -8.68
C ARG A 354 -14.67 5.82 -9.60
N ALA A 355 -14.30 6.50 -10.68
CA ALA A 355 -15.21 6.92 -11.73
C ALA A 355 -15.22 5.89 -12.88
N SER A 356 -16.39 5.66 -13.47
CA SER A 356 -16.50 4.78 -14.64
C SER A 356 -15.85 5.42 -15.87
N THR A 357 -15.40 4.59 -16.81
CA THR A 357 -14.83 5.07 -18.07
C THR A 357 -15.83 5.95 -18.83
N SER A 358 -17.13 5.66 -18.80
CA SER A 358 -18.15 6.51 -19.44
C SER A 358 -18.14 7.91 -18.87
N VAL A 359 -18.27 8.03 -17.54
CA VAL A 359 -18.33 9.34 -16.85
C VAL A 359 -17.06 10.15 -17.09
N ILE A 360 -15.88 9.51 -17.08
CA ILE A 360 -14.61 10.19 -17.41
C ILE A 360 -14.63 10.77 -18.83
N ASN A 361 -15.16 10.02 -19.80
CA ASN A 361 -15.22 10.49 -21.19
C ASN A 361 -16.27 11.57 -21.39
N ASP A 362 -17.37 11.56 -20.63
CA ASP A 362 -18.36 12.64 -20.64
C ASP A 362 -17.74 13.96 -20.16
N VAL A 363 -16.99 13.93 -19.06
CA VAL A 363 -16.22 15.09 -18.55
C VAL A 363 -15.19 15.59 -19.57
N ILE A 364 -14.46 14.67 -20.23
CA ILE A 364 -13.50 15.05 -21.29
C ILE A 364 -14.21 15.76 -22.44
N GLN A 365 -15.35 15.23 -22.90
CA GLN A 365 -16.08 15.82 -24.01
C GLN A 365 -16.58 17.22 -23.67
N GLU A 366 -17.14 17.40 -22.47
CA GLU A 366 -17.59 18.71 -22.00
C GLU A 366 -16.42 19.70 -21.85
N ALA A 367 -15.32 19.28 -21.25
CA ALA A 367 -14.13 20.11 -21.10
C ALA A 367 -13.55 20.55 -22.46
N VAL A 368 -13.48 19.64 -23.45
CA VAL A 368 -12.99 19.96 -24.80
C VAL A 368 -13.91 20.95 -25.53
N ARG A 369 -15.23 20.87 -25.30
CA ARG A 369 -16.21 21.82 -25.86
C ARG A 369 -16.02 23.21 -25.28
N TRP A 370 -15.78 23.31 -23.98
CA TRP A 370 -15.54 24.60 -23.31
C TRP A 370 -14.19 25.20 -23.67
N ARG A 371 -13.13 24.38 -23.69
CA ARG A 371 -11.79 24.81 -24.04
C ARG A 371 -11.12 23.79 -24.94
N THR A 372 -10.91 24.21 -26.18
CA THR A 372 -10.26 23.40 -27.21
C THR A 372 -8.76 23.21 -26.89
N PRO A 373 -8.20 22.00 -27.10
CA PRO A 373 -6.76 21.76 -26.95
C PRO A 373 -5.92 22.72 -27.81
N PRO A 374 -4.73 23.14 -27.33
CA PRO A 374 -3.92 24.08 -28.06
C PRO A 374 -3.41 23.51 -29.39
N THR A 375 -3.07 24.43 -30.29
CA THR A 375 -2.57 24.12 -31.64
C THR A 375 -1.09 24.47 -31.69
N ASN A 376 -0.27 23.59 -32.26
CA ASN A 376 1.16 23.87 -32.39
C ASN A 376 1.45 24.92 -33.49
N ARG A 377 2.72 25.37 -33.60
CA ARG A 377 3.17 26.32 -34.64
C ARG A 377 2.92 25.86 -36.09
N GLN A 378 2.68 24.57 -36.30
CA GLN A 378 2.39 23.96 -37.60
C GLN A 378 0.88 23.76 -37.85
N GLY A 379 0.00 24.35 -37.02
CA GLY A 379 -1.44 24.25 -37.19
C GLY A 379 -2.06 22.90 -36.77
N LYS A 380 -1.30 22.00 -36.13
CA LYS A 380 -1.79 20.69 -35.69
C LYS A 380 -2.29 20.75 -34.25
N GLN A 381 -3.56 20.44 -34.07
CA GLN A 381 -4.25 20.46 -32.79
C GLN A 381 -3.98 19.20 -31.94
N GLY A 382 -3.96 19.35 -30.61
CA GLY A 382 -4.08 18.23 -29.67
C GLY A 382 -5.43 17.51 -29.81
N LYS A 383 -5.44 16.18 -29.74
CA LYS A 383 -6.67 15.37 -29.75
C LYS A 383 -6.63 14.37 -28.61
N ILE A 384 -7.68 14.38 -27.77
CA ILE A 384 -7.92 13.37 -26.74
C ILE A 384 -8.90 12.37 -27.32
N TYR A 385 -8.51 11.10 -27.40
CA TYR A 385 -9.34 10.03 -27.96
C TYR A 385 -10.28 9.46 -26.92
N TYR A 386 -9.75 9.11 -25.75
CA TYR A 386 -10.51 8.63 -24.60
C TYR A 386 -9.67 8.71 -23.32
N GLY A 387 -10.32 8.62 -22.16
CA GLY A 387 -9.69 8.51 -20.86
C GLY A 387 -10.23 7.36 -20.03
N THR A 388 -9.44 6.83 -19.10
CA THR A 388 -9.88 5.86 -18.09
C THR A 388 -9.11 5.98 -16.79
N GLN A 389 -9.74 5.70 -15.65
CA GLN A 389 -9.07 5.68 -14.35
C GLN A 389 -8.39 4.33 -14.14
N VAL A 390 -7.07 4.36 -13.98
CA VAL A 390 -6.22 3.16 -13.87
C VAL A 390 -5.82 2.83 -12.44
N ALA A 391 -5.88 3.80 -11.53
CA ALA A 391 -5.61 3.60 -10.11
C ALA A 391 -6.45 4.53 -9.23
N THR A 392 -6.58 4.14 -7.97
CA THR A 392 -7.14 4.90 -6.85
C THR A 392 -6.05 5.13 -5.82
N GLN A 393 -6.21 6.15 -4.97
CA GLN A 393 -5.27 6.48 -3.90
C GLN A 393 -3.80 6.70 -4.37
N PRO A 394 -3.54 7.73 -5.22
CA PRO A 394 -4.47 8.76 -5.66
C PRO A 394 -5.23 8.40 -6.96
N PRO A 395 -6.39 9.05 -7.23
CA PRO A 395 -7.06 8.95 -8.52
C PRO A 395 -6.10 9.22 -9.67
N THR A 396 -5.87 8.20 -10.50
CA THR A 396 -4.94 8.25 -11.62
C THR A 396 -5.68 8.00 -12.92
N ILE A 397 -5.74 9.00 -13.79
CA ILE A 397 -6.46 8.96 -15.07
C ILE A 397 -5.45 8.89 -16.21
N ALA A 398 -5.55 7.83 -17.03
CA ALA A 398 -4.81 7.71 -18.27
C ALA A 398 -5.62 8.29 -19.42
N LEU A 399 -5.07 9.30 -20.09
CA LEU A 399 -5.62 9.97 -21.26
C LEU A 399 -4.86 9.53 -22.51
N PHE A 400 -5.57 8.95 -23.46
CA PHE A 400 -5.01 8.53 -24.73
C PHE A 400 -5.16 9.66 -25.74
N VAL A 401 -4.03 10.19 -26.17
CA VAL A 401 -3.96 11.38 -27.01
C VAL A 401 -3.17 11.11 -28.28
N ASN A 402 -3.29 12.02 -29.26
CA ASN A 402 -2.45 11.93 -30.45
C ASN A 402 -0.96 12.14 -30.12
N ASP A 403 -0.66 13.13 -29.30
CA ASP A 403 0.71 13.57 -29.00
C ASP A 403 0.71 14.31 -27.64
N PRO A 404 1.32 13.74 -26.58
CA PRO A 404 1.32 14.32 -25.24
C PRO A 404 1.95 15.71 -25.16
N ASP A 405 2.93 16.01 -26.02
CA ASP A 405 3.67 17.28 -26.00
C ASP A 405 2.82 18.45 -26.51
N ARG A 406 1.64 18.16 -27.07
CA ARG A 406 0.68 19.19 -27.50
C ARG A 406 -0.19 19.73 -26.40
N PHE A 407 -0.16 19.15 -25.22
CA PHE A 407 -0.97 19.60 -24.09
C PHE A 407 -0.03 20.30 -23.13
N ASP A 408 -0.01 21.64 -23.21
CA ASP A 408 0.81 22.46 -22.32
C ASP A 408 0.32 22.37 -20.87
N GLU A 409 1.17 22.82 -19.94
CA GLU A 409 0.88 22.74 -18.51
C GLU A 409 -0.42 23.46 -18.13
N ASN A 410 -0.75 24.55 -18.82
CA ASN A 410 -1.99 25.29 -18.61
C ASN A 410 -3.23 24.47 -18.98
N TYR A 411 -3.19 23.74 -20.10
CA TYR A 411 -4.28 22.88 -20.51
C TYR A 411 -4.38 21.63 -19.64
N ARG A 412 -3.24 21.08 -19.20
CA ARG A 412 -3.20 19.95 -18.27
C ARG A 412 -3.86 20.29 -16.94
N ARG A 413 -3.53 21.45 -16.35
CA ARG A 413 -4.16 21.97 -15.12
C ARG A 413 -5.63 22.26 -15.30
N TYR A 414 -6.01 22.84 -16.44
CA TYR A 414 -7.42 23.05 -16.78
C TYR A 414 -8.20 21.72 -16.74
N LEU A 415 -7.70 20.70 -17.44
CA LEU A 415 -8.39 19.41 -17.50
C LEU A 415 -8.40 18.70 -16.15
N GLU A 416 -7.32 18.81 -15.36
CA GLU A 416 -7.30 18.35 -13.97
C GLU A 416 -8.41 19.01 -13.14
N GLY A 417 -8.57 20.33 -13.24
CA GLY A 417 -9.64 21.08 -12.59
C GLY A 417 -11.03 20.60 -12.99
N GLN A 418 -11.25 20.34 -14.29
CA GLN A 418 -12.52 19.79 -14.78
C GLN A 418 -12.81 18.40 -14.20
N PHE A 419 -11.82 17.51 -14.12
CA PHE A 419 -12.02 16.22 -13.44
C PHE A 419 -12.31 16.40 -11.96
N ARG A 420 -11.62 17.32 -11.29
CA ARG A 420 -11.82 17.58 -9.87
C ARG A 420 -13.23 18.04 -9.55
N GLU A 421 -13.73 19.04 -10.26
CA GLU A 421 -15.05 19.64 -10.05
C GLU A 421 -16.18 18.65 -10.37
N ASN A 422 -16.08 17.95 -11.51
CA ASN A 422 -17.17 17.08 -11.97
C ASN A 422 -17.17 15.70 -11.30
N LEU A 423 -16.01 15.21 -10.86
CA LEU A 423 -15.90 13.89 -10.25
C LEU A 423 -15.81 13.95 -8.73
N GLY A 424 -15.71 15.13 -8.10
CA GLY A 424 -15.71 15.25 -6.65
C GLY A 424 -14.40 14.82 -5.98
N PHE A 425 -13.28 14.85 -6.70
CA PHE A 425 -11.95 14.52 -6.16
C PHE A 425 -11.39 15.64 -5.25
N HIS A 426 -12.13 16.03 -4.22
CA HIS A 426 -11.67 17.03 -3.25
C HIS A 426 -10.74 16.40 -2.21
N GLY A 427 -9.77 17.16 -1.71
CA GLY A 427 -8.85 16.69 -0.66
C GLY A 427 -7.79 15.66 -1.12
N THR A 428 -7.73 15.32 -2.41
CA THR A 428 -6.76 14.39 -3.00
C THR A 428 -6.03 14.98 -4.21
N PRO A 429 -4.72 14.70 -4.41
CA PRO A 429 -4.09 14.98 -5.70
C PRO A 429 -4.69 14.09 -6.80
N ILE A 430 -4.65 14.54 -8.05
CA ILE A 430 -5.03 13.76 -9.24
C ILE A 430 -3.76 13.54 -10.07
N ARG A 431 -3.55 12.31 -10.56
CA ARG A 431 -2.45 12.00 -11.48
C ARG A 431 -2.98 11.83 -12.91
N LEU A 432 -2.58 12.71 -13.81
CA LEU A 432 -2.91 12.59 -15.24
C LEU A 432 -1.75 11.98 -16.01
N ILE A 433 -1.97 10.81 -16.63
CA ILE A 433 -0.99 10.13 -17.48
C ILE A 433 -1.39 10.34 -18.94
N TRP A 434 -0.56 11.04 -19.70
CA TRP A 434 -0.81 11.34 -21.12
C TRP A 434 -0.09 10.33 -22.00
N ARG A 435 -0.83 9.46 -22.69
CA ARG A 435 -0.28 8.41 -23.57
C ARG A 435 -0.51 8.75 -25.03
N GLY A 436 0.59 8.94 -25.77
CA GLY A 436 0.55 9.05 -27.23
C GLY A 436 0.28 7.70 -27.89
N LYS A 437 -0.12 7.69 -29.16
CA LYS A 437 -0.06 6.46 -29.96
C LYS A 437 1.39 5.99 -30.02
N SER A 438 1.66 4.75 -29.62
CA SER A 438 2.93 4.12 -29.96
C SER A 438 3.04 4.11 -31.49
N GLN A 439 4.09 4.74 -32.03
CA GLN A 439 4.54 4.33 -33.35
C GLN A 439 4.89 2.86 -33.21
N ARG A 440 4.10 1.97 -33.82
CA ARG A 440 4.49 0.57 -33.95
C ARG A 440 5.93 0.55 -34.46
N GLU A 441 6.82 -0.13 -33.75
CA GLU A 441 8.24 -0.26 -34.10
C GLU A 441 8.48 -0.82 -35.52
N GLY A 442 7.44 -1.30 -36.20
CA GLY A 442 7.46 -1.67 -37.62
C GLY A 442 7.61 -0.51 -38.62
N GLU A 443 7.27 0.74 -38.29
CA GLU A 443 7.37 1.85 -39.26
C GLU A 443 8.74 2.55 -39.30
N LYS A 444 9.53 2.45 -38.22
CA LYS A 444 10.91 2.98 -38.21
C LYS A 444 11.87 2.13 -39.07
N MET A 445 11.63 0.83 -39.22
CA MET A 445 12.42 -0.01 -40.14
C MET A 445 12.07 0.21 -41.62
N SER A 446 10.83 0.61 -41.94
CA SER A 446 10.42 0.82 -43.34
C SER A 446 10.99 2.11 -43.93
N LYS A 447 11.20 3.17 -43.13
CA LYS A 447 11.74 4.44 -43.64
C LYS A 447 13.25 4.41 -43.92
N ASN A 448 14.00 3.52 -43.27
CA ASN A 448 15.45 3.41 -43.50
C ASN A 448 15.82 2.50 -44.69
N ARG A 449 14.85 1.80 -45.31
CA ARG A 449 15.09 0.98 -46.51
C ARG A 449 14.75 1.65 -47.84
N ALA A 450 14.08 2.81 -47.83
CA ALA A 450 13.61 3.47 -49.05
C ALA A 450 14.54 4.57 -49.60
N THR A 451 15.79 4.67 -49.13
CA THR A 451 16.76 5.64 -49.65
C THR A 451 18.10 4.98 -49.99
N LYS A 452 18.05 3.96 -50.87
CA LYS A 452 19.19 3.54 -51.69
C LYS A 452 18.66 3.00 -53.02
N VAL A 453 18.49 3.90 -53.98
CA VAL A 453 18.69 3.64 -55.42
C VAL A 453 19.48 4.82 -55.96
#